data_AF-A0A418LYI6-F1
#
_entry.id   AF-A0A418LYI6-F1
#
_cell.length_a   1.000
_cell.length_b   1.000
_cell.length_c   1.000
_cell.angle_alpha   90.00
_cell.angle_beta   90.00
_cell.angle_gamma   90.00
#
_symmetry.space_group_name_H-M   'P 1'
#
loop_
_entity.id
_entity.type
_entity.pdbx_description
1 polymer ?
#
loop_
_entity_poly.entity_id
_entity_poly.type
_entity_poly.pdbx_seq_one_letter_code
_entity_poly.pdbx_strand_id
1 'polypeptide(L)'
;MLERLEEIRENIFRYLEARIELFTLETRGKVEEGVVVGVHGIVLALLGTMTTIFLFSLLAAYLNEVTDSRYIGFLIVALFFLVLTVIWALAKDFFKGKIRSMAYGILKKNQEKKEEDKSQAVQDLMEQARTTINNDDRYNPTTSSNQPVR
;
A
#
# COMPACT_ATOMS: atom_id res chain seq x y z
N MET A 1 35.53 18.93 20.51
CA MET A 1 34.90 18.17 19.40
C MET A 1 34.01 17.03 19.91
N LEU A 2 34.31 16.42 21.06
CA LEU A 2 33.48 15.35 21.66
C LEU A 2 32.14 15.87 22.21
N GLU A 3 32.11 17.05 22.84
CA GLU A 3 30.87 17.64 23.39
C GLU A 3 29.77 17.88 22.33
N ARG A 4 30.14 18.28 21.11
CA ARG A 4 29.17 18.47 20.01
C ARG A 4 28.58 17.16 19.51
N LEU A 5 29.35 16.07 19.57
CA LEU A 5 28.85 14.74 19.22
C LEU A 5 27.87 14.23 20.27
N GLU A 6 28.09 14.59 21.53
CA GLU A 6 27.23 14.25 22.66
C GLU A 6 25.89 14.99 22.58
N GLU A 7 25.90 16.30 22.28
CA GLU A 7 24.68 17.09 22.02
C GLU A 7 23.88 16.56 20.83
N ILE A 8 24.54 16.23 19.71
CA ILE A 8 23.87 15.69 18.52
C ILE A 8 23.27 14.32 18.83
N ARG A 9 24.00 13.46 19.54
CA ARG A 9 23.50 12.16 20.00
C ARG A 9 22.26 12.36 20.87
N GLU A 10 22.32 13.22 21.86
CA GLU A 10 21.22 13.44 22.80
C GLU A 10 19.96 14.00 22.11
N ASN A 11 20.11 14.94 21.17
CA ASN A 11 18.98 15.41 20.37
C ASN A 11 18.39 14.34 19.45
N ILE A 12 19.23 13.49 18.84
CA ILE A 12 18.77 12.36 18.03
C ILE A 12 18.01 11.35 18.91
N PHE A 13 18.51 11.03 20.10
CA PHE A 13 17.85 10.14 21.04
C PHE A 13 16.50 10.70 21.48
N ARG A 14 16.41 11.99 21.83
CA ARG A 14 15.13 12.64 22.18
C ARG A 14 14.14 12.65 21.02
N TYR A 15 14.60 12.88 19.80
CA TYR A 15 13.76 12.81 18.60
C TYR A 15 13.29 11.38 18.30
N LEU A 16 14.18 10.40 18.47
CA LEU A 16 13.88 8.99 18.25
C LEU A 16 12.89 8.47 19.29
N GLU A 17 13.03 8.87 20.54
CA GLU A 17 12.12 8.53 21.64
C GLU A 17 10.72 9.09 21.39
N ALA A 18 10.62 10.38 21.02
CA ALA A 18 9.34 10.98 20.64
C ALA A 18 8.69 10.27 19.42
N ARG A 19 9.50 9.84 18.44
CA ARG A 19 9.01 9.05 17.31
C ARG A 19 8.55 7.66 17.70
N ILE A 20 9.26 6.95 18.58
CA ILE A 20 8.90 5.61 19.03
C ILE A 20 7.60 5.66 19.84
N GLU A 21 7.42 6.69 20.66
CA GLU A 21 6.20 6.91 21.44
C GLU A 21 4.99 7.20 20.52
N LEU A 22 5.15 8.09 19.54
CA LEU A 22 4.14 8.35 18.50
C LEU A 22 3.85 7.09 17.66
N PHE A 23 4.88 6.34 17.27
CA PHE A 23 4.73 5.12 16.50
C PHE A 23 3.97 4.06 17.29
N THR A 24 4.26 3.91 18.59
CA THR A 24 3.54 3.00 19.50
C THR A 24 2.08 3.38 19.68
N LEU A 25 1.76 4.68 19.81
CA LEU A 25 0.36 5.14 19.90
C LEU A 25 -0.41 4.86 18.60
N GLU A 26 0.21 5.09 17.45
CA GLU A 26 -0.44 4.94 16.14
C GLU A 26 -0.50 3.47 15.66
N THR A 27 0.51 2.66 16.03
CA THR A 27 0.48 1.21 15.77
C THR A 27 -0.44 0.48 16.74
N ARG A 28 -0.59 0.87 18.00
CA ARG A 28 -1.50 0.17 18.93
C ARG A 28 -2.92 0.04 18.37
N GLY A 29 -3.50 1.11 17.80
CA GLY A 29 -4.83 1.06 17.20
C GLY A 29 -4.92 0.24 15.91
N LYS A 30 -3.91 0.33 15.03
CA LYS A 30 -3.90 -0.41 13.74
C LYS A 30 -3.46 -1.87 13.86
N VAL A 31 -2.65 -2.18 14.86
CA VAL A 31 -2.17 -3.54 15.17
C VAL A 31 -3.29 -4.34 15.82
N GLU A 32 -4.13 -3.74 16.65
CA GLU A 32 -5.23 -4.47 17.29
C GLU A 32 -6.22 -5.04 16.26
N GLU A 33 -6.72 -4.21 15.34
CA GLU A 33 -7.63 -4.67 14.28
C GLU A 33 -6.92 -5.57 13.25
N GLY A 34 -5.68 -5.22 12.86
CA GLY A 34 -4.88 -6.01 11.93
C GLY A 34 -4.50 -7.39 12.46
N VAL A 35 -4.25 -7.53 13.76
CA VAL A 35 -3.93 -8.81 14.40
C VAL A 35 -5.17 -9.69 14.51
N VAL A 36 -6.33 -9.14 14.89
CA VAL A 36 -7.57 -9.93 14.97
C VAL A 36 -7.96 -10.46 13.58
N VAL A 37 -7.93 -9.60 12.55
CA VAL A 37 -8.19 -10.02 11.16
C VAL A 37 -7.12 -11.00 10.66
N GLY A 38 -5.85 -10.77 11.01
CA GLY A 38 -4.75 -11.65 10.65
C GLY A 38 -4.89 -13.05 11.25
N VAL A 39 -5.15 -13.14 12.56
CA VAL A 39 -5.35 -14.41 13.26
C VAL A 39 -6.58 -15.13 12.72
N HIS A 40 -7.70 -14.43 12.56
CA HIS A 40 -8.90 -15.03 11.96
C HIS A 40 -8.62 -15.54 10.54
N GLY A 41 -7.91 -14.77 9.72
CA GLY A 41 -7.50 -15.17 8.37
C GLY A 41 -6.61 -16.40 8.35
N ILE A 42 -5.64 -16.51 9.27
CA ILE A 42 -4.76 -17.69 9.38
C ILE A 42 -5.57 -18.92 9.79
N VAL A 43 -6.44 -18.80 10.79
CA VAL A 43 -7.31 -19.89 11.22
C VAL A 43 -8.23 -20.33 10.08
N LEU A 44 -8.85 -19.39 9.38
CA LEU A 44 -9.72 -19.66 8.24
C LEU A 44 -8.94 -20.32 7.09
N ALA A 45 -7.71 -19.86 6.80
CA ALA A 45 -6.86 -20.47 5.79
C ALA A 45 -6.46 -21.90 6.17
N LEU A 46 -6.18 -22.17 7.45
CA LEU A 46 -5.88 -23.51 7.95
C LEU A 46 -7.10 -24.43 7.81
N LEU A 47 -8.28 -23.99 8.27
CA LEU A 47 -9.53 -24.75 8.14
C LEU A 47 -9.92 -24.98 6.68
N GLY A 48 -9.78 -23.96 5.83
CA GLY A 48 -10.03 -24.05 4.40
C GLY A 48 -9.09 -25.04 3.72
N THR A 49 -7.81 -25.02 4.08
CA THR A 49 -6.82 -25.98 3.57
C THR A 49 -7.16 -27.41 4.01
N MET A 50 -7.50 -27.62 5.27
CA MET A 50 -7.94 -28.94 5.77
C MET A 50 -9.17 -29.45 5.02
N THR A 51 -10.21 -28.63 4.89
CA THR A 51 -11.44 -28.95 4.15
C THR A 51 -11.12 -29.32 2.70
N THR A 52 -10.23 -28.57 2.05
CA THR A 52 -9.81 -28.82 0.67
C THR A 52 -9.08 -30.17 0.53
N ILE A 53 -8.18 -30.51 1.45
CA ILE A 53 -7.50 -31.82 1.46
C ILE A 53 -8.52 -32.96 1.60
N PHE A 54 -9.52 -32.80 2.48
CA PHE A 54 -10.59 -33.79 2.61
C PHE A 54 -11.43 -33.92 1.35
N LEU A 55 -11.77 -32.81 0.68
CA LEU A 55 -12.48 -32.83 -0.61
C LEU A 55 -11.72 -33.61 -1.68
N PHE A 56 -10.41 -33.39 -1.83
CA PHE A 56 -9.60 -34.14 -2.79
C PHE A 56 -9.40 -35.60 -2.38
N SER A 57 -9.30 -35.89 -1.08
CA SER A 57 -9.24 -37.27 -0.58
C SER A 57 -10.55 -38.02 -0.82
N LEU A 58 -11.69 -37.35 -0.62
CA LEU A 58 -13.01 -37.89 -0.93
C LEU A 58 -13.17 -38.12 -2.43
N LEU A 59 -12.73 -37.16 -3.26
CA LEU A 59 -12.73 -37.31 -4.71
C LEU A 59 -11.87 -38.51 -5.14
N ALA A 60 -10.66 -38.64 -4.60
CA ALA A 60 -9.80 -39.78 -4.85
C ALA A 60 -10.46 -41.12 -4.43
N ALA A 61 -11.13 -41.14 -3.27
CA ALA A 61 -11.88 -42.32 -2.82
C ALA A 61 -13.06 -42.65 -3.75
N TYR A 62 -13.76 -41.64 -4.25
CA TYR A 62 -14.81 -41.82 -5.26
C TYR A 62 -14.25 -42.39 -6.57
N LEU A 63 -13.13 -41.86 -7.05
CA LEU A 63 -12.44 -42.41 -8.23
C LEU A 63 -11.98 -43.86 -8.01
N ASN A 64 -11.51 -44.21 -6.81
CA ASN A 64 -11.16 -45.59 -6.47
C ASN A 64 -12.35 -46.55 -6.68
N GLU A 65 -13.55 -46.15 -6.22
CA GLU A 65 -14.77 -46.94 -6.38
C GLU A 65 -15.15 -47.11 -7.87
N VAL A 66 -15.10 -46.02 -8.65
CA VAL A 66 -15.45 -46.05 -10.08
C VAL A 66 -14.45 -46.88 -10.90
N THR A 67 -13.18 -46.92 -10.46
CA THR A 67 -12.11 -47.65 -11.17
C THR A 67 -11.92 -49.07 -10.64
N ASP A 68 -12.75 -49.51 -9.69
CA ASP A 68 -12.66 -50.82 -9.00
C ASP A 68 -11.24 -51.11 -8.46
N SER A 69 -10.58 -50.07 -7.94
CA SER A 69 -9.18 -50.15 -7.52
C SER A 69 -8.90 -49.33 -6.27
N ARG A 70 -8.10 -49.89 -5.36
CA ARG A 70 -7.88 -49.32 -4.02
C ARG A 70 -7.06 -48.02 -4.00
N TYR A 71 -6.28 -47.73 -5.05
CA TYR A 71 -5.30 -46.62 -5.03
C TYR A 71 -5.28 -45.75 -6.29
N ILE A 72 -5.93 -46.16 -7.38
CA ILE A 72 -5.83 -45.48 -8.68
C ILE A 72 -6.43 -44.08 -8.64
N GLY A 73 -7.50 -43.86 -7.89
CA GLY A 73 -8.09 -42.53 -7.70
C GLY A 73 -7.13 -41.54 -7.04
N PHE A 74 -6.35 -41.97 -6.05
CA PHE A 74 -5.29 -41.14 -5.47
C PHE A 74 -4.17 -40.85 -6.49
N LEU A 75 -3.80 -41.84 -7.31
CA LEU A 75 -2.79 -41.65 -8.35
C LEU A 75 -3.23 -40.63 -9.41
N ILE A 76 -4.50 -40.68 -9.85
CA ILE A 76 -5.06 -39.73 -10.82
C ILE A 76 -5.03 -38.31 -10.27
N VAL A 77 -5.51 -38.12 -9.03
CA VAL A 77 -5.49 -36.79 -8.38
C VAL A 77 -4.05 -36.30 -8.22
N ALA A 78 -3.11 -37.17 -7.81
CA ALA A 78 -1.70 -36.82 -7.69
C ALA A 78 -1.09 -36.40 -9.04
N LEU A 79 -1.38 -37.14 -10.12
CA LEU A 79 -0.89 -36.82 -11.46
C LEU A 79 -1.45 -35.50 -11.97
N PHE A 80 -2.73 -35.23 -11.72
CA PHE A 80 -3.36 -33.95 -12.04
C PHE A 80 -2.63 -32.77 -11.37
N PHE A 81 -2.36 -32.87 -10.07
CA PHE A 81 -1.60 -31.84 -9.35
C PHE A 81 -0.14 -31.74 -9.79
N LEU A 82 0.49 -32.86 -10.17
CA LEU A 82 1.85 -32.87 -10.71
C LEU A 82 1.91 -32.09 -12.03
N VAL A 83 0.97 -32.35 -12.96
CA VAL A 83 0.89 -31.60 -14.23
C VAL A 83 0.67 -30.11 -13.97
N LEU A 84 -0.25 -29.76 -13.08
CA LEU A 84 -0.48 -28.36 -12.68
C LEU A 84 0.80 -27.71 -12.13
N THR A 85 1.54 -28.43 -11.29
CA THR A 85 2.81 -27.98 -10.70
C THR A 85 3.86 -27.75 -11.78
N VAL A 86 3.99 -28.65 -12.75
CA VAL A 86 4.91 -28.50 -13.88
C VAL A 86 4.53 -27.28 -14.73
N ILE A 87 3.26 -27.12 -15.08
CA ILE A 87 2.77 -25.96 -15.84
C ILE A 87 3.10 -24.66 -15.08
N TRP A 88 2.85 -24.61 -13.77
CA TRP A 88 3.17 -23.44 -12.97
C TRP A 88 4.69 -23.18 -12.92
N ALA A 89 5.50 -24.22 -12.71
CA ALA A 89 6.96 -24.08 -12.69
C ALA A 89 7.50 -23.49 -14.00
N LEU A 90 6.95 -23.91 -15.15
CA LEU A 90 7.29 -23.36 -16.47
C LEU A 90 6.73 -21.94 -16.67
N ALA A 91 5.56 -21.64 -16.10
CA ALA A 91 4.92 -20.32 -16.18
C ALA A 91 5.60 -19.25 -15.29
N LYS A 92 6.64 -19.60 -14.54
CA LYS A 92 7.35 -18.69 -13.61
C LYS A 92 7.86 -17.43 -14.30
N ASP A 93 8.34 -17.54 -15.54
CA ASP A 93 8.86 -16.39 -16.28
C ASP A 93 7.74 -15.49 -16.81
N PHE A 94 6.59 -16.05 -17.19
CA PHE A 94 5.39 -15.28 -17.52
C PHE A 94 4.88 -14.48 -16.33
N PHE A 95 4.86 -15.07 -15.13
CA PHE A 95 4.44 -14.38 -13.91
C PHE A 95 5.40 -13.26 -13.53
N LYS A 96 6.71 -13.48 -13.60
CA LYS A 96 7.71 -12.42 -13.36
C LYS A 96 7.53 -11.25 -14.31
N GLY A 97 7.31 -11.52 -15.60
CA GLY A 97 7.06 -10.48 -16.61
C GLY A 97 5.80 -9.67 -16.33
N LYS A 98 4.71 -10.35 -15.95
CA LYS A 98 3.42 -9.71 -15.66
C LYS A 98 3.42 -8.91 -14.35
N ILE A 99 4.07 -9.42 -13.30
CA ILE A 99 4.24 -8.69 -12.03
C ILE A 99 5.08 -7.44 -12.29
N ARG A 100 6.15 -7.55 -13.07
CA ARG A 100 7.01 -6.41 -13.40
C ARG A 100 6.26 -5.35 -14.22
N SER A 101 5.48 -5.74 -15.24
CA SER A 101 4.71 -4.77 -16.02
C SER A 101 3.60 -4.09 -15.20
N MET A 102 2.94 -4.85 -14.33
CA MET A 102 1.92 -4.31 -13.41
C MET A 102 2.54 -3.37 -12.39
N ALA A 103 3.68 -3.73 -11.81
CA ALA A 103 4.42 -2.87 -10.89
C ALA A 103 4.85 -1.56 -11.58
N TYR A 104 5.41 -1.63 -12.79
CA TYR A 104 5.75 -0.43 -13.56
C TYR A 104 4.53 0.41 -13.91
N GLY A 105 3.40 -0.21 -14.29
CA GLY A 105 2.16 0.51 -14.58
C GLY A 105 1.60 1.25 -13.36
N ILE A 106 1.65 0.62 -12.19
CA ILE A 106 1.24 1.25 -10.92
C ILE A 106 2.20 2.38 -10.55
N LEU A 107 3.51 2.17 -10.65
CA LEU A 107 4.52 3.21 -10.36
C LEU A 107 4.38 4.42 -11.30
N LYS A 108 4.25 4.19 -12.61
CA LYS A 108 4.10 5.24 -13.62
C LYS A 108 2.82 6.05 -13.42
N LYS A 109 1.69 5.38 -13.19
CA LYS A 109 0.41 6.04 -12.91
C LYS A 109 0.46 6.91 -11.63
N ASN A 110 1.19 6.46 -10.61
CA ASN A 110 1.39 7.25 -9.40
C ASN A 110 2.32 8.46 -9.62
N GLN A 111 3.30 8.38 -10.53
CA GLN A 111 4.16 9.53 -10.86
C GLN A 111 3.44 10.56 -11.73
N GLU A 112 2.73 10.14 -12.78
CA GLU A 112 1.94 11.03 -13.64
C GLU A 112 0.91 11.83 -12.82
N LYS A 113 0.19 11.15 -11.92
CA LYS A 113 -0.76 11.81 -11.02
C LYS A 113 -0.09 12.84 -10.09
N LYS A 114 1.14 12.57 -9.65
CA LYS A 114 1.91 13.46 -8.76
C LYS A 114 2.46 14.69 -9.50
N GLU A 115 2.79 14.55 -10.78
CA GLU A 115 3.21 15.66 -11.64
C GLU A 115 2.03 16.56 -12.05
N GLU A 116 0.86 15.97 -12.30
CA GLU A 116 -0.38 16.68 -12.59
C GLU A 116 -0.83 17.52 -11.39
N ASP A 117 -0.93 16.93 -10.20
CA ASP A 117 -1.27 17.64 -8.95
C ASP A 117 -0.31 18.81 -8.66
N LYS A 118 0.99 18.62 -8.92
CA LYS A 118 2.01 19.67 -8.72
C LYS A 118 1.86 20.82 -9.72
N SER A 119 1.57 20.51 -10.97
CA SER A 119 1.39 21.51 -12.03
C SER A 119 0.14 22.35 -11.80
N GLN A 120 -0.93 21.72 -11.31
CA GLN A 120 -2.17 22.40 -10.93
C GLN A 120 -1.96 23.31 -9.71
N ALA A 121 -1.28 22.84 -8.66
CA ALA A 121 -0.95 23.66 -7.50
C ALA A 121 -0.08 24.88 -7.84
N VAL A 122 0.86 24.75 -8.78
CA VAL A 122 1.68 25.89 -9.24
C VAL A 122 0.84 26.91 -10.02
N GLN A 123 -0.12 26.46 -10.83
CA GLN A 123 -1.04 27.35 -11.56
C GLN A 123 -1.97 28.11 -10.61
N ASP A 124 -2.57 27.43 -9.63
CA ASP A 124 -3.45 28.05 -8.64
C ASP A 124 -2.71 29.10 -7.80
N LEU A 125 -1.47 28.81 -7.40
CA LEU A 125 -0.62 29.77 -6.69
C LEU A 125 -0.24 30.97 -7.58
N MET A 126 0.01 30.74 -8.88
CA MET A 126 0.33 31.81 -9.82
C MET A 126 -0.89 32.69 -10.08
N GLU A 127 -2.10 32.12 -10.13
CA GLU A 127 -3.36 32.87 -10.25
C GLU A 127 -3.66 33.65 -8.96
N GLN A 128 -3.43 33.04 -7.79
CA GLN A 128 -3.55 33.72 -6.50
C GLN A 128 -2.53 34.87 -6.37
N ALA A 129 -1.29 34.67 -6.80
CA ALA A 129 -0.28 35.74 -6.84
C ALA A 129 -0.67 36.85 -7.83
N ARG A 130 -1.16 36.49 -9.02
CA ARG A 130 -1.61 37.46 -10.03
C ARG A 130 -2.80 38.30 -9.57
N THR A 131 -3.76 37.68 -8.88
CA THR A 131 -4.92 38.39 -8.31
C THR A 131 -4.52 39.24 -7.11
N THR A 132 -3.55 38.81 -6.31
CA THR A 132 -3.00 39.61 -5.20
C THR A 132 -2.26 40.85 -5.72
N ILE A 133 -1.40 40.69 -6.73
CA ILE A 133 -0.66 41.80 -7.37
C ILE A 133 -1.62 42.81 -8.01
N ASN A 134 -2.67 42.35 -8.72
CA ASN A 134 -3.65 43.25 -9.34
C ASN A 134 -4.57 43.98 -8.35
N ASN A 135 -4.69 43.50 -7.11
CA ASN A 135 -5.51 44.13 -6.08
C ASN A 135 -4.73 45.15 -5.25
N ASP A 136 -3.39 45.08 -5.21
CA ASP A 136 -2.54 46.02 -4.46
C ASP A 136 -2.45 47.41 -5.13
N ASP A 137 -2.64 47.48 -6.46
CA ASP A 137 -2.72 48.74 -7.21
C ASP A 137 -4.04 49.53 -6.98
N ARG A 138 -4.97 49.04 -6.14
CA ARG A 138 -6.27 49.69 -5.87
C ARG A 138 -6.43 50.29 -4.47
N TYR A 139 -5.38 50.41 -3.66
CA TYR A 139 -5.47 51.17 -2.39
C TYR A 139 -4.78 52.53 -2.51
N ASN A 140 -5.46 53.48 -3.15
CA ASN A 140 -5.17 54.91 -2.99
C ASN A 140 -6.23 55.55 -2.07
N PRO A 141 -5.92 55.80 -0.78
CA PRO A 141 -6.80 56.56 0.09
C PRO A 141 -6.54 58.05 -0.13
N THR A 142 -7.19 58.67 -1.12
CA THR A 142 -7.33 60.13 -1.13
C THR A 142 -8.39 60.53 -0.09
N THR A 143 -7.95 60.64 1.15
CA THR A 143 -8.69 61.26 2.24
C THR A 143 -8.98 62.72 1.88
N SER A 144 -10.26 63.04 1.82
CA SER A 144 -10.82 64.38 1.80
C SER A 144 -10.39 65.15 3.05
N SER A 145 -9.60 66.21 2.89
CA SER A 145 -9.64 67.37 3.79
C SER A 145 -9.02 68.59 3.12
N ASN A 146 -9.84 69.58 2.75
CA ASN A 146 -9.42 70.97 2.78
C ASN A 146 -10.64 71.85 3.09
N GLN A 147 -10.73 72.25 4.35
CA GLN A 147 -11.52 73.39 4.79
C GLN A 147 -10.89 74.68 4.26
N PRO A 148 -11.66 75.70 3.88
CA PRO A 148 -11.12 77.01 3.57
C PRO A 148 -10.79 77.75 4.89
N VAL A 149 -9.52 78.14 5.04
CA VAL A 149 -9.10 79.15 6.02
C VAL A 149 -8.74 80.41 5.25
N ARG A 150 -9.57 81.44 5.47
CA ARG A 150 -9.44 82.87 5.14
C ARG A 150 -9.57 83.30 3.68
#